data_AF-A0A4U8T869-F1
#
_entry.id   AF-A0A4U8T869-F1
#
_cell.length_a   1.000
_cell.length_b   1.000
_cell.length_c   1.000
_cell.angle_alpha   90.00
_cell.angle_beta   90.00
_cell.angle_gamma   90.00
#
_symmetry.space_group_name_H-M   'P 1'
#
loop_
_entity.id
_entity.type
_entity.pdbx_description
1 polymer ?
#
loop_
_entity_poly.entity_id
_entity_poly.type
_entity_poly.pdbx_seq_one_letter_code
_entity_poly.pdbx_strand_id
1 'polypeptide(L)'
;MIDYINCYLKDYIDFVIDDQKEKQGLFLPGCNKQILSLQEVSQMHNKHKPLGILLGIYKENEHKVIPKCKAAFAGSELAYFPLYTPSFLNMGDRDLPSGALHREVRI
;
A
#
# COMPACT_ATOMS: atom_id res chain seq x y z
N MET A 1 -9.62 -2.10 -5.36
CA MET A 1 -8.34 -2.36 -4.69
C MET A 1 -8.00 -3.84 -4.70
N ILE A 2 -8.84 -4.71 -4.13
CA ILE A 2 -8.64 -6.17 -4.16
C ILE A 2 -8.52 -6.71 -5.59
N ASP A 3 -9.37 -6.29 -6.52
CA ASP A 3 -9.27 -6.75 -7.92
C ASP A 3 -7.96 -6.33 -8.61
N TYR A 4 -7.49 -5.11 -8.34
CA TYR A 4 -6.21 -4.64 -8.87
C TYR A 4 -5.04 -5.46 -8.32
N ILE A 5 -5.05 -5.73 -7.01
CA ILE A 5 -4.07 -6.60 -6.38
C ILE A 5 -4.10 -8.00 -7.02
N ASN A 6 -5.28 -8.58 -7.17
CA ASN A 6 -5.46 -9.92 -7.71
C ASN A 6 -5.02 -10.05 -9.17
N CYS A 7 -5.35 -9.08 -10.00
CA CYS A 7 -5.05 -9.13 -11.43
C CYS A 7 -3.59 -8.83 -11.76
N TYR A 8 -2.93 -7.95 -10.98
CA TYR A 8 -1.64 -7.38 -11.40
C TYR A 8 -0.49 -7.56 -10.40
N LEU A 9 -0.78 -7.74 -9.11
CA LEU A 9 0.24 -7.64 -8.06
C LEU A 9 0.40 -8.90 -7.21
N LYS A 10 -0.51 -9.88 -7.31
CA LYS A 10 -0.53 -11.06 -6.44
C LYS A 10 0.79 -11.83 -6.37
N ASP A 11 1.52 -11.88 -7.49
CA ASP A 11 2.78 -12.63 -7.61
C ASP A 11 3.98 -11.82 -7.08
N TYR A 12 3.79 -10.51 -6.83
CA TYR A 12 4.79 -9.58 -6.30
C TYR A 12 4.54 -9.22 -4.83
N ILE A 13 3.46 -9.70 -4.22
CA ILE A 13 3.11 -9.45 -2.82
C ILE A 13 3.57 -10.65 -1.99
N ASP A 14 4.48 -10.41 -1.06
CA ASP A 14 4.95 -11.45 -0.12
C ASP A 14 3.88 -11.76 0.94
N PHE A 15 3.29 -10.72 1.53
CA PHE A 15 2.31 -10.81 2.60
C PHE A 15 1.41 -9.57 2.64
N VAL A 16 0.26 -9.70 3.33
CA VAL A 16 -0.69 -8.61 3.54
C VAL A 16 -0.72 -8.26 5.03
N ILE A 17 -0.76 -6.97 5.36
CA ILE A 17 -0.83 -6.49 6.75
C ILE A 17 -2.15 -5.74 6.96
N ASP A 18 -2.89 -6.09 8.01
CA ASP A 18 -4.10 -5.39 8.44
C ASP A 18 -4.14 -5.34 9.98
N ASP A 19 -4.51 -4.21 10.57
CA ASP A 19 -4.58 -4.03 12.02
C ASP A 19 -5.91 -4.49 12.64
N GLN A 20 -6.90 -4.80 11.81
CA GLN A 20 -8.15 -5.42 12.22
C GLN A 20 -7.92 -6.89 12.58
N LYS A 21 -8.02 -7.19 13.88
CA LYS A 21 -7.73 -8.53 14.43
C LYS A 21 -8.61 -9.62 13.82
N GLU A 22 -9.85 -9.30 13.49
CA GLU A 22 -10.81 -10.20 12.87
C GLU A 22 -10.42 -10.66 11.47
N LYS A 23 -9.52 -9.93 10.79
CA LYS A 23 -8.99 -10.31 9.48
C LYS A 23 -7.70 -11.11 9.55
N GLN A 24 -6.96 -11.01 10.65
CA GLN A 24 -5.67 -11.68 10.80
C GLN A 24 -5.87 -13.20 10.82
N GLY A 25 -4.98 -13.92 10.14
CA GLY A 25 -5.12 -15.37 9.92
C GLY A 25 -6.06 -15.77 8.78
N LEU A 26 -6.86 -14.84 8.25
CA LEU A 26 -7.61 -15.05 7.02
C LEU A 26 -6.72 -14.80 5.79
N PHE A 27 -7.24 -15.12 4.61
CA PHE A 27 -6.56 -14.92 3.33
C PHE A 27 -7.22 -13.82 2.53
N LEU A 28 -6.40 -12.96 1.90
CA LEU A 28 -6.89 -11.96 0.96
C LEU A 28 -7.55 -12.69 -0.24
N PRO A 29 -8.84 -12.45 -0.53
CA PRO A 29 -9.55 -13.16 -1.58
C PRO A 29 -8.86 -13.01 -2.95
N GLY A 30 -8.66 -14.11 -3.67
CA GLY A 30 -8.06 -14.13 -5.01
C GLY A 30 -6.53 -13.99 -5.06
N CYS A 31 -5.91 -13.52 -3.98
CA CYS A 31 -4.45 -13.40 -3.85
C CYS A 31 -3.84 -14.60 -3.11
N ASN A 32 -4.64 -15.29 -2.28
CA ASN A 32 -4.21 -16.39 -1.40
C ASN A 32 -3.05 -16.01 -0.46
N LYS A 33 -2.89 -14.72 -0.17
CA LYS A 33 -1.91 -14.22 0.79
C LYS A 33 -2.56 -14.10 2.16
N GLN A 34 -1.91 -14.66 3.17
CA GLN A 34 -2.38 -14.55 4.54
C GLN A 34 -2.29 -13.08 5.00
N ILE A 35 -3.30 -12.65 5.74
CA ILE A 35 -3.34 -11.35 6.40
C ILE A 35 -2.67 -11.51 7.76
N LEU A 36 -1.60 -10.77 7.97
CA LEU A 36 -0.76 -10.81 9.16
C LEU A 36 -0.86 -9.51 9.94
N SER A 37 -0.54 -9.57 11.22
CA SER A 37 -0.27 -8.39 12.02
C SER A 37 1.11 -7.80 11.69
N LEU A 38 1.28 -6.50 11.93
CA LEU A 38 2.58 -5.84 11.77
C LEU A 38 3.65 -6.45 12.70
N GLN A 39 3.25 -6.97 13.87
CA GLN A 39 4.15 -7.62 14.82
C GLN A 39 4.68 -8.96 14.29
N GLU A 40 3.84 -9.77 13.67
CA GLU A 40 4.27 -11.03 13.06
C GLU A 40 5.29 -10.76 11.96
N VAL A 41 5.04 -9.76 11.11
CA VAL A 41 5.95 -9.42 10.02
C VAL A 41 7.28 -8.85 10.53
N SER A 42 7.27 -8.01 11.58
CA SER A 42 8.51 -7.47 12.13
C SER A 42 9.41 -8.55 12.73
N GLN A 43 8.84 -9.66 13.23
CA GLN A 43 9.59 -10.83 13.69
C GLN A 43 10.18 -11.64 12.52
N MET A 44 9.54 -11.59 11.35
CA MET A 44 10.02 -12.25 10.12
C MET A 44 11.07 -11.44 9.34
N HIS A 45 11.31 -10.18 9.69
CA HIS A 45 12.19 -9.23 8.97
C HIS A 45 13.59 -9.79 8.64
N ASN A 46 14.14 -10.67 9.48
CA ASN A 46 15.46 -11.28 9.21
C ASN A 46 15.45 -12.25 8.00
N LYS A 47 14.28 -12.76 7.62
CA LYS A 47 14.12 -13.67 6.48
C LYS A 47 13.50 -12.99 5.27
N HIS A 48 12.62 -12.01 5.46
CA HIS A 48 11.87 -11.36 4.39
C HIS A 48 11.97 -9.85 4.58
N LYS A 49 12.90 -9.22 3.87
CA LYS A 49 13.02 -7.75 3.82
C LYS A 49 12.20 -7.25 2.65
N PRO A 50 11.02 -6.63 2.88
CA PRO A 50 10.26 -6.05 1.77
C PRO A 50 11.08 -4.94 1.11
N LEU A 51 10.97 -4.82 -0.21
CA LEU A 51 11.56 -3.70 -0.97
C LEU A 51 10.65 -2.47 -0.97
N GLY A 52 9.35 -2.66 -0.74
CA GLY A 52 8.38 -1.58 -0.66
C GLY A 52 7.06 -2.03 -0.03
N ILE A 53 6.23 -1.05 0.31
CA ILE A 53 4.91 -1.24 0.91
C ILE A 53 3.87 -0.57 0.03
N LEU A 54 2.89 -1.36 -0.43
CA LEU A 54 1.70 -0.85 -1.08
C LEU A 54 0.68 -0.44 -0.02
N LEU A 55 0.31 0.84 0.00
CA LEU A 55 -0.61 1.41 0.98
C LEU A 55 -2.05 1.25 0.48
N GLY A 56 -2.68 0.14 0.87
CA GLY A 56 -4.10 -0.14 0.68
C GLY A 56 -5.01 0.61 1.66
N ILE A 57 -4.69 1.86 1.97
CA ILE A 57 -5.42 2.73 2.91
C ILE A 57 -5.69 4.09 2.28
N TYR A 58 -6.69 4.80 2.79
CA TYR A 58 -6.92 6.18 2.38
C TYR A 58 -5.77 7.11 2.79
N LYS A 59 -5.53 8.15 1.98
CA LYS A 59 -4.43 9.11 2.14
C LYS A 59 -4.39 9.75 3.53
N GLU A 60 -5.56 10.09 4.07
CA GLU A 60 -5.71 10.66 5.41
C GLU A 60 -5.25 9.71 6.52
N ASN A 61 -5.07 8.42 6.26
CA ASN A 61 -4.59 7.46 7.26
C ASN A 61 -3.09 7.15 7.12
N GLU A 62 -2.45 7.55 6.01
CA GLU A 62 -1.02 7.27 5.76
C GLU A 62 -0.11 7.83 6.85
N HIS A 63 -0.41 9.04 7.36
CA HIS A 63 0.36 9.67 8.44
C HIS A 63 0.37 8.86 9.75
N LYS A 64 -0.62 7.98 9.95
CA LYS A 64 -0.69 7.08 11.12
C LYS A 64 -0.01 5.74 10.88
N VAL A 65 0.02 5.26 9.64
CA VAL A 65 0.48 3.92 9.29
C VAL A 65 1.96 3.91 8.91
N ILE A 66 2.43 4.87 8.11
CA ILE A 66 3.82 4.94 7.65
C ILE A 66 4.82 4.94 8.84
N PRO A 67 4.63 5.74 9.91
CA PRO A 67 5.55 5.71 11.05
C PRO A 67 5.62 4.34 11.74
N LYS A 68 4.50 3.63 11.86
CA LYS A 68 4.45 2.28 12.45
C LYS A 68 5.26 1.30 11.61
N CYS A 69 5.11 1.35 10.28
CA CYS A 69 5.89 0.53 9.37
C CYS A 69 7.40 0.86 9.45
N LYS A 70 7.76 2.15 9.48
CA LYS A 70 9.18 2.56 9.63
C LYS A 70 9.80 2.01 10.92
N ALA A 71 9.06 2.01 12.02
CA ALA A 71 9.53 1.43 13.28
C ALA A 71 9.66 -0.10 13.20
N ALA A 72 8.68 -0.78 12.60
CA ALA A 72 8.66 -2.23 12.46
C ALA A 72 9.78 -2.76 11.54
N PHE A 73 10.19 -1.97 10.55
CA PHE A 73 11.23 -2.30 9.57
C PHE A 73 12.45 -1.38 9.69
N ALA A 74 12.79 -0.97 10.91
CA ALA A 74 13.92 -0.09 11.16
C ALA A 74 15.22 -0.64 10.53
N GLY A 75 15.94 0.21 9.80
CA GLY A 75 17.15 -0.17 9.06
C GLY A 75 16.89 -0.75 7.66
N SER A 76 15.65 -0.77 7.19
CA SER A 76 15.30 -1.06 5.79
C SER A 76 14.98 0.22 5.02
N GLU A 77 15.46 0.32 3.78
CA GLU A 77 15.07 1.38 2.85
C GLU A 77 13.79 0.97 2.12
N LEU A 78 12.64 1.36 2.69
CA LEU A 78 11.33 1.02 2.13
C LEU A 78 10.76 2.16 1.28
N ALA A 79 10.38 1.84 0.05
CA ALA A 79 9.51 2.68 -0.75
C ALA A 79 8.04 2.48 -0.34
N TYR A 80 7.25 3.56 -0.33
CA TYR A 80 5.82 3.52 0.01
C TYR A 80 5.01 3.97 -1.20
N PHE A 81 4.05 3.14 -1.63
CA PHE A 81 3.26 3.38 -2.83
C PHE A 81 1.77 3.46 -2.47
N PRO A 82 1.12 4.64 -2.55
CA PRO A 82 -0.31 4.75 -2.35
C PRO A 82 -1.08 3.99 -3.44
N LEU A 83 -1.97 3.08 -3.05
CA LEU A 83 -2.85 2.38 -3.99
C LEU A 83 -4.10 3.20 -4.35
N TYR A 84 -4.47 4.15 -3.49
CA TYR A 84 -5.57 5.07 -3.74
C TYR A 84 -5.00 6.36 -4.32
N THR A 85 -5.49 6.78 -5.48
CA THR A 85 -5.18 8.10 -6.04
C THR A 85 -5.64 9.20 -5.07
N PRO A 86 -4.92 10.33 -4.99
CA PRO A 86 -5.44 11.51 -4.31
C PRO A 86 -6.82 11.85 -4.86
N SER A 87 -7.77 12.16 -3.97
CA SER A 87 -9.13 12.59 -4.32
C SER A 87 -9.19 13.77 -5.31
N PHE A 88 -8.08 14.50 -5.50
CA PHE A 88 -7.92 15.54 -6.52
C PHE A 88 -7.92 15.05 -7.97
N LEU A 89 -7.61 13.77 -8.22
CA LEU A 89 -7.73 13.15 -9.54
C LEU A 89 -9.14 12.62 -9.84
N ASN A 90 -10.05 12.69 -8.86
CA ASN A 90 -11.48 12.38 -9.01
C ASN A 90 -12.32 13.62 -9.36
N MET A 91 -11.72 14.67 -9.91
CA MET A 91 -12.47 15.67 -10.68
C MET A 91 -12.82 15.04 -12.03
N GLY A 92 -13.92 14.29 -12.05
CA GLY A 92 -14.50 13.82 -13.30
C GLY A 92 -14.88 15.00 -14.18
N ASP A 93 -14.25 15.10 -15.35
CA ASP A 93 -14.71 15.70 -16.62
C ASP A 93 -15.49 17.03 -16.62
N ARG A 94 -15.53 17.79 -15.53
CA ARG A 94 -16.09 19.14 -15.50
C ARG A 94 -15.19 20.02 -14.63
N ASP A 95 -14.66 21.07 -15.25
CA ASP A 95 -13.92 22.18 -14.65
C ASP A 95 -12.38 22.05 -14.55
N LEU A 96 -11.73 21.66 -15.65
CA LEU A 96 -10.36 22.16 -15.91
C LEU A 96 -10.45 23.52 -16.63
N PRO A 97 -10.08 24.66 -16.00
CA PRO A 97 -9.86 25.90 -16.74
C PRO A 97 -8.74 25.68 -17.76
N SER A 98 -8.91 26.21 -18.97
CA SER A 98 -8.15 25.88 -20.19
C SER A 98 -6.68 26.30 -20.21
N GLY A 99 -5.94 26.19 -19.11
CA GLY A 99 -4.56 26.69 -19.02
C GLY A 99 -3.59 25.91 -18.13
N ALA A 100 -3.98 24.78 -17.53
CA ALA A 100 -3.11 24.06 -16.58
C ALA A 100 -2.69 22.68 -17.10
N LEU A 101 -1.98 22.65 -18.24
CA LEU A 101 -1.32 21.43 -18.72
C LEU A 101 0.09 21.79 -19.19
N HIS A 102 1.00 21.96 -18.23
CA HIS A 102 2.42 21.72 -18.44
C HIS A 102 3.15 21.61 -17.10
N ARG A 103 3.52 20.38 -16.74
CA ARG A 103 4.90 20.04 -16.35
C ARG A 103 5.06 18.54 -16.42
N GLU A 104 5.92 18.15 -17.37
CA GLU A 104 6.31 16.78 -17.69
C GLU A 104 6.87 16.07 -16.46
N VAL A 105 6.45 14.82 -16.25
CA VAL A 105 7.25 13.85 -15.50
C VAL A 105 8.09 13.12 -16.54
N ARG A 106 9.40 13.38 -16.56
CA ARG A 106 10.37 12.58 -17.30
C ARG A 106 10.92 11.51 -16.36
N ILE A 107 10.90 10.26 -16.84
CA ILE A 107 11.54 9.08 -16.24
C ILE A 107 13.05 9.18 -16.49
#